data_AF-A0A815VFW9-F1
#
_entry.id   AF-A0A815VFW9-F1
#
_cell.length_a   1.000
_cell.length_b   1.000
_cell.length_c   1.000
_cell.angle_alpha   90.00
_cell.angle_beta   90.00
_cell.angle_gamma   90.00
#
_symmetry.space_group_name_H-M   'P 1'
#
loop_
_entity.id
_entity.type
_entity.pdbx_description
1 polymer ?
#
loop_
_entity_poly.entity_id
_entity_poly.type
_entity_poly.pdbx_seq_one_letter_code
_entity_poly.pdbx_strand_id
1 'polypeptide(L)'
;MIQYPPVGPTSPPWRQAAAGLCLEGVCLNVQCEAFEHKVIMNQGVGTYAVVHNSIVSTSKCPLCKSTVHPTVCAFYQCSWRVSGVKSADTTDNISTTKSLTWQNATHDYHRWEENLTAWKQLSVETRT
;
A
#
# COMPACT_ATOMS: atom_id res chain seq x y z
N MET A 1 10.96 3.16 18.69
CA MET A 1 10.83 2.50 17.38
C MET A 1 9.39 2.03 17.25
N ILE A 2 8.66 2.44 16.21
CA ILE A 2 7.31 1.90 15.96
C ILE A 2 7.50 0.44 15.56
N GLN A 3 7.24 -0.48 16.48
CA GLN A 3 7.27 -1.92 16.21
C GLN A 3 6.11 -2.22 15.26
N TYR A 4 6.39 -2.84 14.11
CA TYR A 4 5.33 -3.27 13.21
C TYR A 4 4.62 -4.46 13.87
N PRO A 5 3.33 -4.37 14.20
CA PRO A 5 2.61 -5.55 14.66
C PRO A 5 2.67 -6.61 13.56
N PRO A 6 2.75 -7.90 13.93
CA PRO A 6 2.71 -8.98 12.95
C PRO A 6 1.48 -8.84 12.04
N VAL A 7 1.61 -9.40 10.83
CA VAL A 7 0.50 -9.52 9.88
C VAL A 7 0.11 -10.99 9.86
N GLY A 8 -1.18 -11.27 10.00
CA GLY A 8 -1.66 -12.64 9.96
C GLY A 8 -3.05 -12.81 10.56
N PRO A 9 -3.61 -14.03 10.48
CA PRO A 9 -4.98 -14.32 10.93
C PRO A 9 -5.17 -14.12 12.44
N THR A 10 -4.11 -14.26 13.24
CA THR A 10 -4.12 -14.04 14.69
C THR A 10 -3.79 -12.61 15.09
N SER A 11 -3.48 -11.74 14.12
CA SER A 11 -3.20 -10.33 14.38
C SER A 11 -4.51 -9.56 14.64
N PRO A 12 -4.44 -8.38 15.29
CA PRO A 12 -5.61 -7.54 15.47
C PRO A 12 -6.37 -7.31 14.16
N PRO A 13 -7.69 -7.07 14.17
CA PRO A 13 -8.48 -6.97 12.95
C PRO A 13 -7.96 -5.94 11.94
N TRP A 14 -7.31 -4.87 12.41
CA TRP A 14 -6.70 -3.84 11.55
C TRP A 14 -5.34 -4.24 10.95
N ARG A 15 -4.83 -5.44 11.24
CA ARG A 15 -3.57 -6.01 10.76
C ARG A 15 -3.77 -7.32 9.99
N GLN A 16 -5.01 -7.66 9.63
CA GLN A 16 -5.31 -8.84 8.82
C GLN A 16 -5.22 -8.49 7.32
N ALA A 17 -4.35 -9.18 6.61
CA ALA A 17 -4.17 -9.03 5.17
C ALA A 17 -5.06 -10.00 4.38
N ALA A 18 -5.54 -9.54 3.24
CA ALA A 18 -6.24 -10.35 2.24
C ALA A 18 -5.41 -10.45 0.95
N ALA A 19 -5.74 -11.40 0.08
CA ALA A 19 -5.02 -11.60 -1.17
C ALA A 19 -5.06 -10.35 -2.07
N GLY A 20 -3.94 -10.03 -2.70
CA GLY A 20 -3.76 -8.88 -3.58
C GLY A 20 -3.01 -7.71 -2.96
N LEU A 21 -3.37 -6.49 -3.37
CA LEU A 21 -2.76 -5.25 -2.91
C LEU A 21 -3.27 -4.89 -1.50
N CYS A 22 -2.32 -4.63 -0.61
CA CYS A 22 -2.53 -4.21 0.77
C CYS A 22 -1.84 -2.87 0.99
N LEU A 23 -2.60 -1.80 1.23
CA LEU A 23 -2.00 -0.50 1.57
C LEU A 23 -1.84 -0.38 3.10
N GLU A 24 -0.72 0.14 3.60
CA GLU A 24 -0.55 0.43 5.03
C GLU A 24 -0.49 1.94 5.30
N GLY A 25 -1.15 2.37 6.37
CA GLY A 25 -1.13 3.75 6.86
C GLY A 25 -1.48 3.82 8.33
N VAL A 26 -1.49 5.00 8.93
CA VAL A 26 -1.83 5.19 10.35
C VAL A 26 -3.26 5.68 10.47
N CYS A 27 -4.06 5.03 11.32
CA CYS A 27 -5.41 5.53 11.63
C CYS A 27 -5.31 6.72 12.61
N LEU A 28 -5.89 7.86 12.22
CA LEU A 28 -5.88 9.10 13.02
C LEU A 28 -7.25 9.43 13.62
N ASN A 29 -8.21 8.50 13.54
CA ASN A 29 -9.50 8.67 14.19
C ASN A 29 -9.37 8.31 15.68
N VAL A 30 -9.44 9.31 16.55
CA VAL A 30 -9.30 9.18 18.01
C VAL A 30 -10.35 8.26 18.67
N GLN A 31 -11.47 7.98 18.00
CA GLN A 31 -12.52 7.07 18.48
C GLN A 31 -12.32 5.62 17.99
N CYS A 32 -11.30 5.37 17.17
CA CYS A 32 -11.02 4.05 16.64
C CYS A 32 -10.11 3.28 17.57
N GLU A 33 -10.38 1.99 17.77
CA GLU A 33 -9.49 1.07 18.50
C GLU A 33 -8.06 1.04 17.89
N ALA A 34 -7.95 1.26 16.58
CA ALA A 34 -6.69 1.34 15.88
C ALA A 34 -6.05 2.75 15.86
N PHE A 35 -6.52 3.71 16.66
CA PHE A 35 -5.94 5.06 16.72
C PHE A 35 -4.42 5.00 16.96
N GLU A 36 -3.65 5.75 16.18
CA GLU A 36 -2.17 5.79 16.18
C GLU A 36 -1.48 4.46 15.83
N HIS A 37 -2.24 3.44 15.41
CA HIS A 37 -1.69 2.18 14.94
C HIS A 37 -1.65 2.12 13.42
N LYS A 38 -0.68 1.37 12.90
CA LYS A 38 -0.63 1.01 11.47
C LYS A 38 -1.77 0.05 11.14
N VAL A 39 -2.56 0.39 10.13
CA VAL A 39 -3.68 -0.42 9.65
C VAL A 39 -3.41 -0.91 8.23
N ILE A 40 -3.95 -2.09 7.90
CA ILE A 40 -3.93 -2.66 6.56
C ILE A 40 -5.27 -2.35 5.88
N MET A 41 -5.19 -1.76 4.69
CA MET A 41 -6.32 -1.39 3.85
C MET A 41 -6.28 -2.30 2.62
N ASN A 42 -6.95 -3.44 2.73
CA ASN A 42 -7.00 -4.46 1.68
C ASN A 42 -7.73 -3.90 0.45
N GLN A 43 -7.03 -3.77 -0.67
CA GLN A 43 -7.57 -3.33 -1.95
C GLN A 43 -8.00 -4.52 -2.82
N GLY A 44 -7.33 -5.67 -2.64
CA GLY A 44 -7.66 -6.92 -3.32
C GLY A 44 -6.85 -7.17 -4.60
N VAL A 45 -7.33 -8.12 -5.39
CA VAL A 45 -6.77 -8.49 -6.69
C VAL A 45 -7.36 -7.60 -7.78
N GLY A 46 -6.53 -6.95 -8.59
CA GLY A 46 -6.98 -6.04 -9.63
C GLY A 46 -5.92 -5.06 -10.13
N THR A 47 -6.36 -3.97 -10.75
CA THR A 47 -5.50 -2.87 -11.22
C THR A 47 -5.85 -1.59 -10.47
N TYR A 48 -4.85 -0.91 -9.93
CA TYR A 48 -5.03 0.25 -9.06
C TYR A 48 -4.11 1.39 -9.49
N ALA A 49 -4.70 2.56 -9.71
CA ALA A 49 -3.94 3.79 -9.86
C ALA A 49 -3.69 4.41 -8.49
N VAL A 50 -2.41 4.48 -8.10
CA VAL A 50 -1.93 5.23 -6.94
C VAL A 50 -1.43 6.58 -7.46
N VAL A 51 -2.22 7.63 -7.24
CA VAL A 51 -1.93 8.99 -7.71
C VAL A 51 -1.27 9.79 -6.58
N HIS A 52 -0.40 10.72 -6.97
CA HIS A 52 0.32 11.65 -6.09
C HIS A 52 -0.61 12.34 -5.08
N ASN A 53 -0.11 12.62 -3.87
CA ASN A 53 -0.84 12.93 -2.62
C ASN A 53 -1.54 11.75 -1.92
N SER A 54 -1.39 10.53 -2.43
CA SER A 54 -1.67 9.26 -1.74
C SER A 54 -3.11 9.07 -1.25
N ILE A 55 -4.06 9.96 -1.51
CA ILE A 55 -5.46 9.70 -1.17
C ILE A 55 -6.03 8.77 -2.23
N VAL A 56 -5.80 7.48 -2.07
CA VAL A 56 -6.63 6.48 -2.74
C VAL A 56 -7.96 6.54 -2.00
N SER A 57 -9.05 6.88 -2.70
CA SER A 57 -10.38 7.02 -2.08
C SER A 57 -10.83 5.75 -1.33
N THR A 58 -10.30 4.60 -1.73
CA THR A 58 -10.51 3.28 -1.13
C THR A 58 -9.56 2.97 0.04
N SER A 59 -8.62 3.86 0.39
CA SER A 59 -7.77 3.76 1.59
C SER A 59 -8.55 4.13 2.83
N LYS A 60 -9.32 3.17 3.34
CA LYS A 60 -10.14 3.32 4.54
C LYS A 60 -9.66 2.40 5.63
N CYS A 61 -9.62 2.90 6.88
CA CYS A 61 -9.38 2.06 8.04
C CYS A 61 -10.38 0.89 8.06
N PRO A 62 -9.93 -0.36 8.24
CA PRO A 62 -10.83 -1.53 8.22
C PRO A 62 -11.86 -1.51 9.36
N LEU A 63 -11.55 -0.85 10.48
CA LEU A 63 -12.44 -0.72 11.63
C LEU A 63 -13.41 0.47 11.50
N CYS A 64 -12.90 1.70 11.52
CA CYS A 64 -13.72 2.90 11.60
C CYS A 64 -14.11 3.51 10.25
N LYS A 65 -13.60 2.96 9.14
CA LYS A 65 -13.83 3.44 7.77
C LYS A 65 -13.41 4.89 7.48
N SER A 66 -12.72 5.55 8.41
CA SER A 66 -12.10 6.86 8.18
C SER A 66 -11.02 6.74 7.09
N THR A 67 -10.83 7.81 6.32
CA THR A 67 -9.74 7.88 5.33
C THR A 67 -8.39 7.77 6.05
N VAL A 68 -7.51 6.95 5.51
CA VAL A 68 -6.15 6.76 6.01
C VAL A 68 -5.19 7.03 4.86
N HIS A 69 -4.13 7.81 5.12
CA HIS A 69 -3.11 8.07 4.12
C HIS A 69 -2.15 6.87 4.04
N PRO A 70 -2.11 6.16 2.90
CA PRO A 70 -1.17 5.07 2.69
C PRO A 70 0.26 5.60 2.57
N THR A 71 1.15 4.91 3.24
CA THR A 71 2.60 5.17 3.28
C THR A 71 3.40 4.01 2.71
N VAL A 72 2.80 2.81 2.65
CA VAL A 72 3.43 1.58 2.16
C VAL A 72 2.45 0.85 1.24
N CYS A 73 2.96 0.34 0.13
CA CYS A 73 2.29 -0.70 -0.65
C CYS A 73 2.85 -2.06 -0.27
N ALA A 74 1.99 -3.02 -0.03
CA ALA A 74 2.35 -4.39 0.25
C ALA A 74 1.46 -5.36 -0.54
N PHE A 75 1.90 -6.60 -0.62
CA PHE A 75 1.31 -7.64 -1.45
C PHE A 75 1.23 -8.93 -0.64
N TYR A 76 0.11 -9.64 -0.76
CA TYR A 76 -0.09 -10.89 -0.06
C TYR A 76 -0.86 -11.87 -0.94
N GLN A 77 -0.48 -13.14 -0.94
CA GLN A 77 -1.10 -14.22 -1.72
C GLN A 77 -1.42 -13.83 -3.18
N CYS A 78 -0.48 -13.18 -3.87
CA CYS A 78 -0.66 -12.77 -5.27
C CYS A 78 0.66 -12.67 -6.04
N SER A 79 0.54 -12.65 -7.36
CA SER A 79 1.53 -12.05 -8.25
C SER A 79 1.24 -10.56 -8.42
N TRP A 80 2.27 -9.73 -8.48
CA TRP A 80 2.13 -8.29 -8.62
C TRP A 80 3.14 -7.70 -9.60
N ARG A 81 2.80 -6.57 -10.20
CA ARG A 81 3.74 -5.70 -10.89
C ARG A 81 3.35 -4.24 -10.71
N VAL A 82 4.31 -3.37 -10.93
CA VAL A 82 4.11 -1.92 -10.87
C VAL A 82 4.67 -1.28 -12.11
N SER A 83 3.98 -0.26 -12.60
CA SER A 83 4.43 0.56 -13.70
C SER A 83 4.04 2.02 -13.44
N GLY A 84 4.81 2.96 -13.95
CA GLY A 84 4.50 4.36 -13.70
C GLY A 84 5.63 5.31 -14.04
N VAL A 85 5.41 6.57 -13.69
CA VAL A 85 6.31 7.69 -13.93
C VAL A 85 6.82 8.19 -12.58
N LYS A 86 8.14 8.12 -12.39
CA LYS A 86 8.84 8.64 -11.21
C LYS A 86 9.30 10.07 -11.47
N SER A 87 9.14 10.94 -10.48
CA SER A 87 9.78 12.26 -10.46
C SER A 87 11.29 12.07 -10.36
N ALA A 88 12.08 12.80 -11.14
CA ALA A 88 13.51 12.91 -10.85
C ALA A 88 13.73 13.71 -9.57
N ASP A 89 14.73 13.30 -8.79
CA ASP A 89 15.20 14.02 -7.60
C ASP A 89 16.04 15.27 -7.96
N THR A 90 16.36 15.47 -9.25
CA THR A 90 17.22 16.55 -9.75
C THR A 90 16.44 17.62 -10.50
N THR A 91 16.95 18.86 -10.43
CA THR A 91 16.43 20.13 -11.01
C THR A 91 16.09 20.12 -12.50
N ASP A 92 16.47 19.08 -13.23
CA ASP A 92 16.01 18.85 -14.60
C ASP A 92 14.70 18.06 -14.54
N ASN A 93 13.62 18.64 -15.08
CA ASN A 93 12.25 18.12 -15.14
C ASN A 93 12.07 16.79 -15.93
N ILE A 94 13.04 15.88 -15.89
CA ILE A 94 13.03 14.61 -16.60
C ILE A 94 12.30 13.59 -15.74
N SER A 95 11.15 13.13 -16.22
CA SER A 95 10.42 12.06 -15.53
C SER A 95 10.84 10.72 -16.11
N THR A 96 11.09 9.71 -15.27
CA THR A 96 11.49 8.37 -15.74
C THR A 96 10.33 7.39 -15.68
N THR A 97 10.10 6.66 -16.77
CA THR A 97 9.13 5.57 -16.80
C THR A 97 9.77 4.31 -16.23
N LYS A 98 9.22 3.77 -15.15
CA LYS A 98 9.64 2.51 -14.54
C LYS A 98 8.52 1.49 -14.70
N SER A 99 8.87 0.30 -15.18
CA SER A 99 7.95 -0.83 -15.29
C SER A 99 8.67 -2.07 -14.80
N LEU A 100 8.12 -2.72 -13.78
CA LEU A 100 8.65 -3.97 -13.26
C LEU A 100 7.99 -5.16 -13.96
N THR A 101 8.75 -6.24 -14.11
CA THR A 101 8.19 -7.54 -14.45
C THR A 101 7.35 -8.08 -13.30
N TRP A 102 6.50 -9.07 -13.58
CA TRP A 102 5.73 -9.76 -12.54
C TRP A 102 6.62 -10.38 -11.47
N GLN A 103 6.23 -10.19 -10.22
CA GLN A 103 6.86 -10.71 -9.01
C GLN A 103 5.82 -11.48 -8.18
N ASN A 104 6.28 -12.40 -7.33
CA ASN A 104 5.39 -13.27 -6.53
C ASN A 104 5.47 -12.91 -5.05
N ALA A 105 4.31 -12.83 -4.40
CA ALA A 105 4.13 -12.68 -2.95
C ALA A 105 3.14 -13.76 -2.46
N THR A 106 3.47 -15.04 -2.69
CA THR A 106 2.54 -16.16 -2.47
C THR A 106 2.49 -16.66 -1.03
N HIS A 107 3.61 -16.59 -0.30
CA HIS A 107 3.72 -17.16 1.04
C HIS A 107 3.83 -16.10 2.15
N ASP A 108 4.47 -14.97 1.85
CA ASP A 108 4.76 -13.93 2.83
C ASP A 108 4.07 -12.60 2.49
N TYR A 109 3.85 -11.80 3.53
CA TYR A 109 3.40 -10.42 3.37
C TYR A 109 4.56 -9.54 2.87
N HIS A 110 4.59 -9.29 1.57
CA HIS A 110 5.68 -8.58 0.90
C HIS A 110 5.44 -7.07 0.92
N ARG A 111 6.24 -6.31 1.67
CA ARG A 111 6.25 -4.84 1.61
C ARG A 111 7.15 -4.37 0.49
N TRP A 112 6.64 -3.50 -0.37
CA TRP A 112 7.43 -2.92 -1.44
C TRP A 112 8.19 -1.69 -0.93
N GLU A 113 9.52 -1.79 -0.94
CA GLU A 113 10.45 -0.80 -0.39
C GLU A 113 10.71 0.38 -1.35
N GLU A 114 9.65 1.00 -1.87
CA GLU A 114 9.75 2.20 -2.69
C GLU A 114 8.97 3.36 -2.07
N ASN A 115 9.52 4.56 -2.20
CA ASN A 115 8.87 5.76 -1.71
C ASN A 115 7.70 6.15 -2.64
N LEU A 116 6.46 5.99 -2.17
CA LEU A 116 5.26 6.35 -2.92
C LEU A 116 5.23 7.83 -3.35
N THR A 117 5.83 8.74 -2.57
CA THR A 117 5.84 10.17 -2.90
C THR A 117 6.71 10.52 -4.10
N ALA A 118 7.62 9.61 -4.49
CA ALA A 118 8.48 9.79 -5.65
C ALA A 118 7.74 9.51 -6.98
N TRP A 119 6.54 8.93 -6.95
CA TRP A 119 5.78 8.57 -8.14
C TRP A 119 4.74 9.65 -8.47
N LYS A 120 4.81 10.21 -9.69
CA LYS A 120 3.76 11.10 -10.22
C LYS A 120 2.51 10.31 -10.57
N GLN A 121 2.73 9.15 -11.17
CA GLN A 121 1.71 8.19 -11.55
C GLN A 121 2.25 6.80 -11.27
N LEU A 122 1.51 6.02 -10.49
CA LEU A 122 1.83 4.63 -10.20
C LEU A 122 0.60 3.77 -10.51
N SER A 123 0.79 2.75 -11.32
CA SER A 123 -0.19 1.70 -11.58
C SER A 123 0.32 0.42 -10.94
N VAL A 124 -0.51 -0.19 -10.12
CA VAL A 124 -0.25 -1.45 -9.44
C VAL A 124 -1.21 -2.49 -9.99
N GLU A 125 -0.68 -3.60 -10.48
CA GLU A 125 -1.47 -4.73 -10.96
C GLU A 125 -1.20 -5.95 -10.09
N THR A 126 -2.26 -6.65 -9.71
CA THR A 126 -2.21 -7.88 -8.93
C THR A 126 -3.07 -8.97 -9.59
N ARG A 127 -2.62 -10.22 -9.51
CA ARG A 127 -3.34 -11.41 -10.00
C ARG A 127 -3.04 -12.64 -9.13
N THR A 128 -3.91 -13.62 -9.16
CA THR A 128 -3.69 -14.95 -8.55
C THR A 128 -2.96 -15.87 -9.50
#